data_AF-A0A6L2K1S1-F1
#
_entry.id   AF-A0A6L2K1S1-F1
#
_cell.length_a   1.000
_cell.length_b   1.000
_cell.length_c   1.000
_cell.angle_alpha   90.00
_cell.angle_beta   90.00
_cell.angle_gamma   90.00
#
_symmetry.space_group_name_H-M   'P 1'
#
loop_
_entity.id
_entity.type
_entity.pdbx_description
1 polymer ?
#
loop_
_entity_poly.entity_id
_entity_poly.type
_entity_poly.pdbx_seq_one_letter_code
_entity_poly.pdbx_strand_id
1 'polypeptide(L)'
;IVGMAIYGFLVAAFYTFLGLFVGCRTAVIVVNAVYSFTALAVMFLFIRCTAINPSDRTNSKKKKKKTSKSMSNQLNYGSILGHIVMRFFTKIERKILRKLIRRKFLDPLSTTAQMEPLLPFPLVIKDDSVSPGPLQDDISFCVLCDFQVKKHSKHCRTCNRCVEGFDHHCRWLNNCVGKKNYKTFILLLVFVLLMLMIEGGTAVAIFVRCFTDARGLNREIVKFLHFHFPRGVLAAICVLLVLLTAYGSAALGQLFFFHVVLIRKGMRTYDYIMAMKEENALMEDDMSEDDSDFSSDESLDLDSPEKTRFAICRERIPEKVFAPQSEMNQKN
;
A
#
# COMPACT_ATOMS: atom_id res chain seq x y z
N ILE A 1 1.83 14.97 6.17
CA ILE A 1 1.61 15.92 7.29
C ILE A 1 0.34 15.54 8.06
N VAL A 2 -0.82 15.50 7.40
CA VAL A 2 -2.12 15.15 8.04
C VAL A 2 -2.07 13.85 8.86
N GLY A 3 -1.57 12.74 8.30
CA GLY A 3 -1.50 11.46 9.03
C GLY A 3 -0.65 11.52 10.32
N MET A 4 0.45 12.28 10.32
CA MET A 4 1.29 12.46 11.51
C MET A 4 0.65 13.36 12.54
N ALA A 5 -0.11 14.37 12.12
CA ALA A 5 -0.88 15.22 13.01
C ALA A 5 -1.99 14.44 13.72
N ILE A 6 -2.74 13.62 12.98
CA ILE A 6 -3.77 12.74 13.55
C ILE A 6 -3.13 11.75 14.53
N TYR A 7 -2.03 11.09 14.14
CA TYR A 7 -1.30 10.20 15.03
C TYR A 7 -0.86 10.90 16.32
N GLY A 8 -0.25 12.09 16.21
CA GLY A 8 0.19 12.85 17.38
C GLY A 8 -0.97 13.24 18.30
N PHE A 9 -2.11 13.63 17.73
CA PHE A 9 -3.33 13.94 18.47
C PHE A 9 -3.88 12.71 19.21
N LEU A 10 -4.00 11.56 18.54
CA LEU A 10 -4.51 10.33 19.16
C LEU A 10 -3.62 9.87 20.32
N VAL A 11 -2.29 9.91 20.12
CA VAL A 11 -1.32 9.57 21.16
C VAL A 11 -1.41 10.53 22.35
N ALA A 12 -1.50 11.84 22.09
CA ALA A 12 -1.66 12.82 23.15
C ALA A 12 -2.98 12.59 23.91
N ALA A 13 -4.10 12.43 23.20
CA ALA A 13 -5.41 12.17 23.79
C ALA A 13 -5.42 10.89 24.64
N PHE A 14 -4.71 9.84 24.21
CA PHE A 14 -4.60 8.63 25.00
C PHE A 14 -3.88 8.90 26.33
N TYR A 15 -2.69 9.51 26.32
CA TYR A 15 -1.92 9.70 27.56
C TYR A 15 -2.50 10.75 28.51
N THR A 16 -3.13 11.80 27.98
CA THR A 16 -3.72 12.87 28.81
C THR A 16 -5.09 12.51 29.36
N PHE A 17 -5.79 11.56 28.73
CA PHE A 17 -7.15 11.21 29.08
C PHE A 17 -7.32 9.71 29.33
N LEU A 18 -7.30 8.88 28.29
CA LEU A 18 -7.69 7.46 28.39
C LEU A 18 -6.78 6.63 29.32
N GLY A 19 -5.47 6.85 29.25
CA GLY A 19 -4.47 6.08 30.00
C GLY A 19 -4.47 6.33 31.50
N LEU A 20 -5.17 7.37 31.99
CA LEU A 20 -5.20 7.74 33.41
C LEU A 20 -6.40 7.13 34.17
N PHE A 21 -7.54 6.97 33.51
CA PHE A 21 -8.84 6.65 34.14
C PHE A 21 -9.25 5.18 34.03
N VAL A 22 -8.30 4.27 33.75
CA VAL A 22 -8.55 2.82 33.64
C VAL A 22 -8.87 2.20 35.01
N GLY A 23 -8.36 2.80 36.10
CA GLY A 23 -8.69 2.43 37.47
C GLY A 23 -7.55 1.78 38.22
N CYS A 24 -7.45 0.46 38.13
CA CYS A 24 -6.42 -0.29 38.84
C CYS A 24 -5.03 0.17 38.40
N ARG A 25 -4.12 0.40 39.36
CA ARG A 25 -2.73 0.81 39.07
C ARG A 25 -2.02 -0.15 38.12
N THR A 26 -2.25 -1.46 38.27
CA THR A 26 -1.72 -2.48 37.36
C THR A 26 -2.31 -2.34 35.95
N ALA A 27 -3.61 -2.11 35.83
CA ALA A 27 -4.27 -1.91 34.53
C ALA A 27 -3.75 -0.65 33.83
N VAL A 28 -3.60 0.46 34.57
CA VAL A 28 -2.98 1.69 34.07
C VAL A 28 -1.57 1.44 33.55
N ILE A 29 -0.71 0.75 34.31
CA ILE A 29 0.66 0.45 33.89
C ILE A 29 0.67 -0.45 32.64
N VAL A 30 -0.13 -1.51 32.63
CA VAL A 30 -0.18 -2.47 31.52
C VAL A 30 -0.71 -1.81 30.25
N VAL A 31 -1.84 -1.10 30.32
CA VAL A 31 -2.45 -0.42 29.19
C VAL A 31 -1.51 0.64 28.63
N ASN A 32 -0.89 1.46 29.48
CA ASN A 32 0.10 2.45 29.04
C ASN A 32 1.34 1.79 28.43
N ALA A 33 1.86 0.70 29.00
CA ALA A 33 3.03 0.01 28.45
C ALA A 33 2.75 -0.60 27.07
N VAL A 34 1.61 -1.29 26.91
CA VAL A 34 1.20 -1.92 25.65
C VAL A 34 0.92 -0.85 24.59
N TYR A 35 0.23 0.22 24.96
CA TYR A 35 -0.03 1.34 24.05
C TYR A 35 1.27 2.03 23.63
N SER A 36 2.17 2.33 24.56
CA SER A 36 3.48 2.93 24.28
C SER A 36 4.29 2.10 23.29
N PHE A 37 4.34 0.78 23.48
CA PHE A 37 5.02 -0.12 22.56
C PHE A 37 4.40 -0.06 21.16
N THR A 38 3.06 -0.06 21.08
CA THR A 38 2.32 -0.02 19.83
C THR A 38 2.52 1.31 19.10
N ALA A 39 2.40 2.45 19.80
CA ALA A 39 2.63 3.78 19.26
C ALA A 39 4.07 3.94 18.73
N LEU A 40 5.08 3.52 19.50
CA LEU A 40 6.47 3.53 19.03
C LEU A 40 6.69 2.66 17.79
N ALA A 41 6.04 1.49 17.72
CA ALA A 41 6.10 0.64 16.54
C ALA A 41 5.43 1.29 15.32
N VAL A 42 4.27 1.93 15.48
CA VAL A 42 3.58 2.70 14.41
C VAL A 42 4.49 3.81 13.90
N MET A 43 5.04 4.62 14.79
CA MET A 43 5.98 5.69 14.45
C MET A 43 7.15 5.14 13.63
N PHE A 44 7.78 4.07 14.14
CA PHE A 44 8.95 3.47 13.50
C PHE A 44 8.63 2.95 12.09
N LEU A 45 7.52 2.23 11.96
CA LEU A 45 7.07 1.66 10.70
C LEU A 45 6.69 2.77 9.72
N PHE A 46 6.08 3.85 10.18
CA PHE A 46 5.77 5.02 9.37
C PHE A 46 7.04 5.66 8.82
N ILE A 47 8.01 6.02 9.69
CA ILE A 47 9.29 6.60 9.25
C ILE A 47 9.99 5.68 8.26
N ARG A 48 10.02 4.37 8.54
CA ARG A 48 10.67 3.41 7.65
C ARG A 48 9.95 3.33 6.30
N CYS A 49 8.63 3.33 6.28
CA CYS A 49 7.84 3.24 5.05
C CYS A 49 7.99 4.49 4.18
N THR A 50 8.15 5.67 4.78
CA THR A 50 8.41 6.93 4.08
C THR A 50 9.87 7.08 3.66
N ALA A 51 10.82 6.60 4.47
CA ALA A 51 12.26 6.67 4.17
C ALA A 51 12.73 5.67 3.12
N ILE A 52 12.07 4.51 2.97
CA ILE A 52 12.40 3.56 1.90
C ILE A 52 12.07 4.21 0.56
N ASN A 53 13.10 4.45 -0.24
CA ASN A 53 12.94 4.88 -1.63
C ASN A 53 12.52 3.68 -2.51
N PRO A 54 11.28 3.66 -3.02
CA PRO A 54 10.75 2.54 -3.79
C PRO A 54 11.15 2.61 -5.28
N SER A 55 11.91 3.64 -5.71
CA SER A 55 12.34 3.82 -7.09
C SER A 55 13.03 2.57 -7.67
N ASP A 56 12.75 2.30 -8.94
CA ASP A 56 13.53 1.33 -9.71
C ASP A 56 14.99 1.82 -9.85
N ARG A 57 15.94 0.89 -9.70
CA ARG A 57 17.39 1.16 -9.74
C ARG A 57 18.09 0.43 -10.89
N THR A 58 17.36 -0.07 -11.88
CA THR A 58 17.93 -0.73 -13.08
C THR A 58 19.11 0.06 -13.67
N ASN A 59 19.02 1.39 -13.77
CA ASN A 59 20.12 2.23 -14.23
C ASN A 59 21.23 2.45 -13.15
N SER A 60 20.85 2.68 -11.88
CA SER A 60 21.83 2.95 -10.80
C SER A 60 22.77 1.77 -10.51
N LYS A 61 22.33 0.52 -10.74
CA LYS A 61 23.19 -0.67 -10.60
C LYS A 61 24.25 -0.74 -11.71
N LYS A 62 23.95 -0.26 -12.93
CA LYS A 62 24.94 -0.14 -14.01
C LYS A 62 25.96 0.97 -13.71
N LYS A 63 25.54 2.12 -13.15
CA LYS A 63 26.46 3.20 -12.73
C LYS A 63 27.33 2.85 -11.52
N LYS A 64 26.79 2.22 -10.46
CA LYS A 64 27.59 1.87 -9.25
C LYS A 64 28.65 0.79 -9.48
N LYS A 65 28.52 -0.05 -10.52
CA LYS A 65 29.58 -1.00 -10.91
C LYS A 65 30.83 -0.28 -11.45
N LYS A 66 30.74 1.03 -11.76
CA LYS A 66 31.85 1.87 -12.26
C LYS A 66 32.45 2.84 -11.23
N THR A 67 31.85 3.02 -10.06
CA THR A 67 32.35 3.99 -9.05
C THR A 67 32.18 3.43 -7.65
N SER A 68 33.15 2.62 -7.21
CA SER A 68 33.41 2.40 -5.79
C SER A 68 34.64 3.20 -5.37
N LYS A 69 34.45 4.35 -4.72
CA LYS A 69 35.45 4.86 -3.77
C LYS A 69 34.82 5.80 -2.75
N SER A 70 35.25 5.55 -1.52
CA SER A 70 35.17 6.38 -0.31
C SER A 70 33.82 6.49 0.40
N MET A 71 33.76 5.92 1.61
CA MET A 71 32.75 6.26 2.62
C MET A 71 33.51 6.73 3.86
N SER A 72 33.40 8.02 4.16
CA SER A 72 33.90 8.66 5.37
C SER A 72 33.04 8.23 6.57
N ASN A 73 33.70 7.77 7.63
CA ASN A 73 33.08 7.45 8.91
C ASN A 73 33.28 8.62 9.87
N GLN A 74 32.20 9.34 10.17
CA GLN A 74 32.06 10.18 11.36
C GLN A 74 30.74 9.75 12.02
N LEU A 75 30.80 8.74 12.88
CA LEU A 75 29.63 8.18 13.57
C LEU A 75 29.36 8.97 14.85
N ASN A 76 28.39 9.89 14.79
CA ASN A 76 27.84 10.55 15.98
C ASN A 76 27.07 9.54 16.86
N TYR A 77 27.10 9.71 18.18
CA TYR A 77 26.41 8.85 19.15
C TYR A 77 24.92 8.66 18.86
N GLY A 78 24.23 9.69 18.33
CA GLY A 78 22.84 9.60 17.86
C GLY A 78 22.64 8.67 16.65
N SER A 79 23.65 8.55 15.77
CA SER A 79 23.64 7.59 14.66
C SER A 79 23.76 6.15 15.18
N ILE A 80 24.61 5.91 16.19
CA ILE A 80 24.79 4.59 16.81
C ILE A 80 23.51 4.14 17.53
N LEU A 81 22.91 5.02 18.34
CA LEU A 81 21.65 4.74 19.02
C LEU A 81 20.52 4.46 18.02
N GLY A 82 20.42 5.28 16.97
CA GLY A 82 19.51 5.04 15.85
C GLY A 82 19.74 3.68 15.19
N HIS A 83 20.99 3.30 14.94
CA HIS A 83 21.33 1.99 14.37
C HIS A 83 20.92 0.81 15.26
N ILE A 84 21.07 0.92 16.59
CA ILE A 84 20.66 -0.11 17.55
C ILE A 84 19.14 -0.25 17.56
N VAL A 85 18.42 0.87 17.69
CA VAL A 85 16.95 0.92 17.68
C VAL A 85 16.42 0.35 16.37
N MET A 86 16.95 0.79 15.22
CA MET A 86 16.61 0.28 13.89
C MET A 86 16.86 -1.21 13.77
N ARG A 87 17.97 -1.74 14.31
CA ARG A 87 18.27 -3.18 14.28
C ARG A 87 17.32 -3.99 15.16
N PHE A 88 16.96 -3.48 16.34
CA PHE A 88 16.00 -4.12 17.24
C PHE A 88 14.62 -4.20 16.60
N PHE A 89 14.09 -3.08 16.12
CA PHE A 89 12.81 -3.04 15.42
C PHE A 89 12.84 -3.88 14.14
N THR A 90 13.92 -3.85 13.35
CA THR A 90 14.04 -4.72 12.16
C THR A 90 14.14 -6.21 12.52
N LYS A 91 14.65 -6.57 13.71
CA LYS A 91 14.60 -7.95 14.22
C LYS A 91 13.19 -8.33 14.66
N ILE A 92 12.49 -7.44 15.36
CA ILE A 92 11.07 -7.62 15.75
C ILE A 92 10.21 -7.76 14.50
N GLU A 93 10.31 -6.82 13.56
CA GLU A 93 9.68 -6.83 12.24
C GLU A 93 9.89 -8.18 11.57
N ARG A 94 11.13 -8.66 11.45
CA ARG A 94 11.43 -9.98 10.88
C ARG A 94 10.89 -11.16 11.69
N LYS A 95 10.77 -11.06 13.02
CA LYS A 95 10.14 -12.10 13.86
C LYS A 95 8.63 -12.11 13.68
N ILE A 96 7.99 -10.94 13.67
CA ILE A 96 6.55 -10.74 13.42
C ILE A 96 6.21 -11.20 12.01
N LEU A 97 6.94 -10.74 10.99
CA LEU A 97 6.78 -11.21 9.61
C LEU A 97 6.97 -12.72 9.50
N ARG A 98 7.92 -13.33 10.23
CA ARG A 98 8.12 -14.79 10.16
C ARG A 98 7.04 -15.58 10.89
N LYS A 99 6.54 -15.09 12.04
CA LYS A 99 5.50 -15.77 12.83
C LYS A 99 4.09 -15.55 12.28
N LEU A 100 3.74 -14.30 11.96
CA LEU A 100 2.39 -13.91 11.53
C LEU A 100 2.20 -13.94 10.01
N ILE A 101 3.25 -13.60 9.24
CA ILE A 101 3.12 -13.38 7.79
C ILE A 101 3.70 -14.56 6.97
N ARG A 102 4.81 -15.19 7.36
CA ARG A 102 5.48 -16.20 6.52
C ARG A 102 4.63 -17.45 6.30
N ARG A 103 4.01 -17.99 7.36
CA ARG A 103 3.15 -19.19 7.29
C ARG A 103 1.77 -18.99 6.63
N LYS A 104 1.31 -17.74 6.44
CA LYS A 104 -0.03 -17.45 5.86
C LYS A 104 -0.01 -16.59 4.59
N PHE A 105 1.06 -15.84 4.31
CA PHE A 105 1.10 -14.80 3.28
C PHE A 105 2.29 -14.89 2.30
N LEU A 106 3.39 -15.58 2.64
CA LEU A 106 4.56 -15.70 1.74
C LEU A 106 4.68 -17.05 1.03
N ASP A 107 4.16 -18.12 1.63
CA ASP A 107 4.16 -19.45 1.01
C ASP A 107 3.30 -19.53 -0.27
N PRO A 108 2.15 -18.81 -0.41
CA PRO A 108 1.46 -18.75 -1.70
C PRO A 108 2.35 -18.09 -2.76
N LEU A 109 3.10 -17.03 -2.45
CA LEU A 109 3.87 -16.30 -3.47
C LEU A 109 5.04 -17.11 -4.07
N SER A 110 5.62 -18.06 -3.32
CA SER A 110 6.65 -18.96 -3.84
C SER A 110 6.08 -20.14 -4.62
N THR A 111 4.90 -20.63 -4.26
CA THR A 111 4.30 -21.82 -4.88
C THR A 111 3.39 -21.46 -6.07
N THR A 112 2.86 -20.23 -6.12
CA THR A 112 1.96 -19.75 -7.20
C THR A 112 2.71 -19.16 -8.39
N ALA A 113 4.05 -19.22 -8.42
CA ALA A 113 4.82 -19.01 -9.66
C ALA A 113 4.69 -20.21 -10.64
N GLN A 114 3.91 -21.23 -10.25
CA GLN A 114 3.52 -22.40 -11.03
C GLN A 114 1.98 -22.54 -11.02
N MET A 115 1.26 -21.47 -11.35
CA MET A 115 -0.16 -21.61 -11.68
C MET A 115 -0.42 -21.05 -13.07
N GLU A 116 -0.65 -22.01 -13.96
CA GLU A 116 -1.34 -21.91 -15.25
C GLU A 116 -2.38 -20.77 -15.25
N PRO A 117 -2.37 -19.88 -16.27
CA PRO A 117 -3.54 -19.07 -16.56
C PRO A 117 -4.66 -20.02 -16.98
N LEU A 118 -5.72 -20.12 -16.18
CA LEU A 118 -7.00 -20.64 -16.66
C LEU A 118 -7.60 -19.63 -17.64
N LEU A 119 -7.12 -19.66 -18.88
CA LEU A 119 -7.86 -19.20 -20.05
C LEU A 119 -8.02 -20.39 -21.01
N PRO A 120 -9.24 -20.65 -21.50
CA PRO A 120 -9.50 -21.77 -22.41
C PRO A 120 -9.17 -21.35 -23.84
N PHE A 121 -7.91 -21.44 -24.26
CA PHE A 121 -7.56 -21.42 -25.68
C PHE A 121 -6.44 -22.44 -25.95
N PRO A 122 -6.73 -23.56 -26.65
CA PRO A 122 -5.73 -24.51 -27.06
C PRO A 122 -5.10 -24.02 -28.37
N LEU A 123 -3.79 -23.78 -28.38
CA LEU A 123 -2.84 -23.98 -29.49
C LEU A 123 -1.58 -23.13 -29.27
N VAL A 124 -0.70 -23.53 -28.37
CA VAL A 124 0.73 -23.25 -28.52
C VAL A 124 1.49 -24.49 -28.10
N ILE A 125 2.18 -25.08 -29.07
CA ILE A 125 3.02 -26.28 -28.92
C ILE A 125 4.19 -25.95 -28.00
N LYS A 126 4.42 -26.86 -27.07
CA LYS A 126 5.50 -26.88 -26.08
C LYS A 126 6.73 -27.48 -26.74
N ASP A 127 7.74 -26.67 -27.01
CA ASP A 127 9.08 -27.16 -27.35
C ASP A 127 10.12 -26.68 -26.31
N ASP A 128 10.62 -27.70 -25.61
CA ASP A 128 11.97 -27.97 -25.13
C ASP A 128 12.77 -27.02 -24.22
N SER A 129 13.23 -27.68 -23.16
CA SER A 129 14.11 -27.27 -22.10
C SER A 129 15.46 -26.71 -22.56
N VAL A 130 15.66 -25.42 -22.33
CA VAL A 130 16.98 -24.81 -22.14
C VAL A 130 16.97 -24.08 -20.79
N SER A 131 17.90 -24.46 -19.91
CA SER A 131 18.07 -23.91 -18.57
C SER A 131 18.28 -22.38 -18.62
N PRO A 132 17.49 -21.54 -17.94
CA PRO A 132 17.68 -20.11 -18.05
C PRO A 132 18.85 -19.67 -17.17
N GLY A 133 19.93 -19.24 -17.81
CA GLY A 133 20.76 -18.15 -17.28
C GLY A 133 19.87 -16.92 -16.99
N PRO A 134 20.33 -15.93 -16.20
CA PRO A 134 19.47 -14.85 -15.73
C PRO A 134 18.80 -14.10 -16.89
N LEU A 135 17.48 -14.30 -17.01
CA LEU A 135 16.61 -14.00 -18.14
C LEU A 135 16.65 -12.53 -18.60
N GLN A 136 16.63 -12.40 -19.93
CA GLN A 136 16.56 -11.15 -20.68
C GLN A 136 15.12 -10.60 -20.82
N ASP A 137 14.11 -11.33 -20.33
CA ASP A 137 12.67 -11.05 -20.46
C ASP A 137 12.04 -10.17 -19.35
N ASP A 138 12.87 -9.63 -18.46
CA ASP A 138 12.43 -8.92 -17.24
C ASP A 138 12.49 -7.38 -17.35
N ILE A 139 12.67 -6.84 -18.55
CA ILE A 139 12.94 -5.41 -18.79
C ILE A 139 11.81 -4.81 -19.66
N SER A 140 11.24 -3.70 -19.21
CA SER A 140 10.29 -2.87 -19.97
C SER A 140 10.82 -1.44 -20.10
N PHE A 141 10.24 -0.63 -20.98
CA PHE A 141 10.69 0.75 -21.21
C PHE A 141 9.68 1.76 -20.66
N CYS A 142 10.16 2.77 -19.94
CA CYS A 142 9.33 3.88 -19.51
C CYS A 142 9.58 5.08 -20.43
N VAL A 143 8.57 5.46 -21.22
CA VAL A 143 8.63 6.62 -22.12
C VAL A 143 8.80 7.95 -21.35
N LEU A 144 8.11 8.11 -20.22
CA LEU A 144 8.16 9.35 -19.43
C LEU A 144 9.52 9.62 -18.79
N CYS A 145 10.26 8.57 -18.44
CA CYS A 145 11.60 8.71 -17.89
C CYS A 145 12.71 8.43 -18.90
N ASP A 146 12.35 7.98 -20.10
CA ASP A 146 13.28 7.60 -21.16
C ASP A 146 14.34 6.57 -20.73
N PHE A 147 13.92 5.51 -20.01
CA PHE A 147 14.85 4.44 -19.62
C PHE A 147 14.20 3.07 -19.40
N GLN A 148 15.06 2.04 -19.45
CA GLN A 148 14.72 0.64 -19.17
C GLN A 148 14.44 0.39 -17.67
N VAL A 149 13.23 0.00 -17.36
CA VAL A 149 12.73 -0.39 -16.03
C VAL A 149 12.48 -1.89 -15.99
N LYS A 150 12.21 -2.45 -14.82
CA LYS A 150 11.77 -3.86 -14.73
C LYS A 150 10.35 -4.04 -15.25
N LYS A 151 10.01 -5.23 -15.73
CA LYS A 151 8.69 -5.61 -16.28
C LYS A 151 7.50 -5.11 -15.44
N HIS A 152 7.59 -5.26 -14.12
CA HIS A 152 6.52 -4.85 -13.20
C HIS A 152 6.71 -3.45 -12.56
N SER A 153 7.59 -2.63 -13.12
CA SER A 153 7.77 -1.25 -12.70
C SER A 153 6.81 -0.35 -13.45
N LYS A 154 6.24 0.63 -12.74
CA LYS A 154 5.31 1.61 -13.32
C LYS A 154 5.73 3.02 -12.91
N HIS A 155 5.46 4.00 -13.77
CA HIS A 155 5.75 5.40 -13.49
C HIS A 155 4.63 6.02 -12.66
N CYS A 156 4.96 6.56 -11.49
CA CYS A 156 4.02 7.35 -10.69
C CYS A 156 4.19 8.83 -11.05
N ARG A 157 3.17 9.43 -11.69
CA ARG A 157 3.17 10.86 -12.07
C ARG A 157 3.33 11.78 -10.86
N THR A 158 2.61 11.48 -9.76
CA THR A 158 2.65 12.29 -8.53
C THR A 158 4.05 12.37 -7.92
N CYS A 159 4.83 11.29 -7.97
CA CYS A 159 6.20 11.29 -7.47
C CYS A 159 7.25 11.50 -8.57
N ASN A 160 6.84 11.64 -9.83
CA ASN A 160 7.69 11.71 -11.01
C ASN A 160 8.84 10.68 -11.03
N ARG A 161 8.51 9.40 -10.77
CA ARG A 161 9.51 8.32 -10.72
C ARG A 161 8.93 6.95 -11.06
N CYS A 162 9.75 6.09 -11.65
CA CYS A 162 9.45 4.67 -11.82
C CYS A 162 9.63 3.90 -10.52
N VAL A 163 8.63 3.13 -10.12
CA VAL A 163 8.59 2.38 -8.87
C VAL A 163 8.62 0.89 -9.17
N GLU A 164 9.57 0.16 -8.57
CA GLU A 164 9.67 -1.29 -8.73
C GLU A 164 8.52 -1.99 -8.01
N GLY A 165 7.78 -2.78 -8.77
CA GLY A 165 6.65 -3.54 -8.25
C GLY A 165 5.58 -2.62 -7.67
N PHE A 166 5.15 -1.63 -8.45
CA PHE A 166 4.22 -0.59 -8.03
C PHE A 166 2.89 -1.19 -7.56
N ASP A 167 2.36 -0.66 -6.45
CA ASP A 167 1.04 -1.03 -5.90
C ASP A 167 0.11 0.19 -5.94
N HIS A 168 0.47 1.28 -5.25
CA HIS A 168 -0.25 2.54 -5.31
C HIS A 168 0.60 3.72 -4.82
N HIS A 169 0.15 4.95 -5.08
CA HIS A 169 0.66 6.14 -4.42
C HIS A 169 -0.16 6.42 -3.16
N CYS A 170 0.46 6.35 -1.97
CA CYS A 170 -0.23 6.54 -0.71
C CYS A 170 -0.12 7.99 -0.26
N ARG A 171 -1.25 8.71 -0.26
CA ARG A 171 -1.34 10.11 0.19
C ARG A 171 -1.01 10.27 1.68
N TRP A 172 -1.36 9.28 2.50
CA TRP A 172 -1.08 9.28 3.95
C TRP A 172 0.41 9.20 4.27
N LEU A 173 1.16 8.43 3.47
CA LEU A 173 2.62 8.31 3.58
C LEU A 173 3.36 9.42 2.80
N ASN A 174 2.65 10.11 1.90
CA ASN A 174 3.27 10.97 0.89
C ASN A 174 4.40 10.24 0.12
N ASN A 175 4.20 8.96 -0.17
CA ASN A 175 5.20 8.09 -0.80
C ASN A 175 4.51 6.98 -1.61
N CYS A 176 5.22 6.44 -2.60
CA CYS A 176 4.72 5.27 -3.33
C CYS A 176 4.90 4.01 -2.49
N VAL A 177 3.91 3.13 -2.53
CA VAL A 177 3.99 1.76 -2.02
C VAL A 177 4.31 0.85 -3.20
N GLY A 178 5.37 0.06 -3.06
CA GLY A 178 5.80 -0.92 -4.03
C GLY A 178 6.60 -2.04 -3.38
N LYS A 179 7.24 -2.89 -4.18
CA LYS A 179 7.86 -4.15 -3.71
C LYS A 179 8.79 -3.99 -2.50
N LYS A 180 9.53 -2.88 -2.42
CA LYS A 180 10.55 -2.64 -1.37
C LYS A 180 9.98 -2.26 -0.01
N ASN A 181 8.83 -1.57 0.03
CA ASN A 181 8.21 -1.08 1.27
C ASN A 181 6.84 -1.72 1.56
N TYR A 182 6.30 -2.54 0.65
CA TYR A 182 5.00 -3.20 0.81
C TYR A 182 4.86 -3.97 2.15
N LYS A 183 5.89 -4.72 2.55
CA LYS A 183 5.89 -5.46 3.83
C LYS A 183 5.79 -4.54 5.04
N THR A 184 6.55 -3.43 5.02
CA THR A 184 6.52 -2.40 6.06
C THR A 184 5.14 -1.73 6.12
N PHE A 185 4.54 -1.48 4.95
CA PHE A 185 3.20 -0.90 4.84
C PHE A 185 2.12 -1.80 5.44
N ILE A 186 2.11 -3.10 5.13
CA ILE A 186 1.14 -4.04 5.74
C ILE A 186 1.31 -4.11 7.26
N LEU A 187 2.55 -4.13 7.76
CA LEU A 187 2.78 -4.09 9.20
C LEU A 187 2.32 -2.78 9.83
N LEU A 188 2.54 -1.64 9.16
CA LEU A 188 2.03 -0.36 9.62
C LEU A 188 0.51 -0.40 9.78
N LEU A 189 -0.22 -0.95 8.80
CA LEU A 189 -1.68 -1.11 8.90
C LEU A 189 -2.09 -1.94 10.12
N VAL A 190 -1.42 -3.07 10.36
CA VAL A 190 -1.71 -3.95 11.52
C VAL A 190 -1.48 -3.22 12.85
N PHE A 191 -0.37 -2.49 12.98
CA PHE A 191 -0.05 -1.78 14.22
C PHE A 191 -0.94 -0.56 14.45
N VAL A 192 -1.34 0.16 13.41
CA VAL A 192 -2.32 1.26 13.52
C VAL A 192 -3.69 0.71 13.92
N LEU A 193 -4.12 -0.41 13.33
CA LEU A 193 -5.35 -1.09 13.75
C LEU A 193 -5.29 -1.51 15.22
N LEU A 194 -4.19 -2.13 15.65
CA LEU A 194 -4.00 -2.51 17.06
C LEU A 194 -4.06 -1.29 18.00
N MET A 195 -3.43 -0.18 17.61
CA MET A 195 -3.44 1.07 18.38
C MET A 195 -4.88 1.59 18.56
N LEU A 196 -5.66 1.65 17.48
CA LEU A 196 -7.07 2.08 17.53
C LEU A 196 -7.94 1.13 18.36
N MET A 197 -7.69 -0.17 18.31
CA MET A 197 -8.41 -1.16 19.13
C MET A 197 -8.10 -0.98 20.63
N ILE A 198 -6.84 -0.66 20.98
CA ILE A 198 -6.47 -0.36 22.37
C ILE A 198 -7.13 0.94 22.85
N GLU A 199 -7.11 1.99 22.03
CA GLU A 199 -7.79 3.26 22.33
C GLU A 199 -9.29 3.07 22.52
N GLY A 200 -9.96 2.45 21.55
CA GLY A 200 -11.39 2.16 21.59
C GLY A 200 -11.76 1.26 22.77
N GLY A 201 -11.00 0.19 23.01
CA GLY A 201 -11.22 -0.70 24.15
C GLY A 201 -11.05 0.00 25.50
N THR A 202 -10.07 0.91 25.61
CA THR A 202 -9.87 1.73 26.82
C THR A 202 -11.03 2.72 27.01
N ALA A 203 -11.49 3.35 25.93
CA ALA A 203 -12.64 4.25 25.97
C ALA A 203 -13.93 3.52 26.38
N VAL A 204 -14.17 2.31 25.88
CA VAL A 204 -15.29 1.44 26.32
C VAL A 204 -15.15 1.09 27.80
N ALA A 205 -13.96 0.71 28.25
CA ALA A 205 -13.73 0.37 29.66
C ALA A 205 -14.05 1.55 30.59
N ILE A 206 -13.61 2.77 30.24
CA ILE A 206 -13.93 3.99 31.01
C ILE A 206 -15.43 4.28 30.96
N PHE A 207 -16.06 4.14 29.79
CA PHE A 207 -17.52 4.30 29.66
C PHE A 207 -18.28 3.36 30.58
N VAL A 208 -17.92 2.07 30.64
CA VAL A 208 -18.54 1.11 31.56
C VAL A 208 -18.31 1.53 33.02
N ARG A 209 -17.11 2.00 33.37
CA ARG A 209 -16.80 2.50 34.72
C ARG A 209 -17.62 3.71 35.13
N CYS A 210 -18.07 4.56 34.19
CA CYS A 210 -18.98 5.66 34.51
C CYS A 210 -20.27 5.17 35.19
N PHE A 211 -20.70 3.95 34.91
CA PHE A 211 -21.93 3.35 35.48
C PHE A 211 -21.64 2.36 36.62
N THR A 212 -20.53 1.60 36.55
CA THR A 212 -20.24 0.55 37.54
C THR A 212 -19.41 1.04 38.73
N ASP A 213 -18.55 2.05 38.57
CA ASP A 213 -17.65 2.56 39.62
C ASP A 213 -17.54 4.10 39.59
N ALA A 214 -18.69 4.77 39.77
CA ALA A 214 -18.75 6.23 39.77
C ALA A 214 -17.91 6.88 40.89
N ARG A 215 -17.74 6.20 42.04
CA ARG A 215 -16.96 6.71 43.18
C ARG A 215 -15.46 6.65 42.93
N GLY A 216 -14.96 5.52 42.41
CA GLY A 216 -13.55 5.37 42.05
C GLY A 216 -13.15 6.34 40.94
N LEU A 217 -13.98 6.47 39.91
CA LEU A 217 -13.75 7.37 38.79
C LEU A 217 -13.70 8.85 39.23
N ASN A 218 -14.64 9.31 40.07
CA ASN A 218 -14.60 10.68 40.60
C ASN A 218 -13.34 10.97 41.41
N ARG A 219 -12.85 10.01 42.21
CA ARG A 219 -11.61 10.16 42.97
C ARG A 219 -10.39 10.29 42.05
N GLU A 220 -10.35 9.53 40.97
CA GLU A 220 -9.29 9.61 39.96
C GLU A 220 -9.33 10.94 39.20
N ILE A 221 -10.52 11.40 38.81
CA ILE A 221 -10.71 12.71 38.16
C ILE A 221 -10.18 13.84 39.04
N VAL A 222 -10.59 13.90 40.32
CA VAL A 222 -10.11 14.94 41.24
C VAL A 222 -8.59 14.85 41.44
N LYS A 223 -8.05 13.63 41.52
CA LYS A 223 -6.61 13.42 41.72
C LYS A 223 -5.76 13.87 40.53
N PHE A 224 -6.21 13.62 39.30
CA PHE A 224 -5.40 13.88 38.09
C PHE A 224 -5.72 15.24 37.46
N LEU A 225 -6.99 15.64 37.40
CA LEU A 225 -7.45 16.86 36.73
C LEU A 225 -7.67 18.04 37.69
N HIS A 226 -7.62 17.82 39.01
CA HIS A 226 -7.81 18.86 40.04
C HIS A 226 -9.14 19.65 39.91
N PHE A 227 -10.12 19.13 39.16
CA PHE A 227 -11.43 19.75 38.95
C PHE A 227 -12.55 18.71 38.95
N HIS A 228 -13.78 19.11 39.30
CA HIS A 228 -14.96 18.25 39.29
C HIS A 228 -15.54 18.13 37.88
N PHE A 229 -15.24 17.02 37.22
CA PHE A 229 -15.76 16.77 35.88
C PHE A 229 -17.14 16.06 35.93
N PRO A 230 -18.18 16.61 35.28
CA PRO A 230 -19.50 15.99 35.28
C PRO A 230 -19.47 14.65 34.54
N ARG A 231 -19.98 13.60 35.21
CA ARG A 231 -19.98 12.22 34.70
C ARG A 231 -20.68 12.06 33.35
N GLY A 232 -21.78 12.80 33.13
CA GLY A 232 -22.50 12.77 31.85
C GLY A 232 -21.65 13.26 30.68
N VAL A 233 -20.84 14.29 30.89
CA VAL A 233 -19.92 14.80 29.86
C VAL A 233 -18.80 13.80 29.60
N LEU A 234 -18.28 13.14 30.64
CA LEU A 234 -17.26 12.10 30.48
C LEU A 234 -17.79 10.92 29.67
N ALA A 235 -18.98 10.43 30.01
CA ALA A 235 -19.65 9.38 29.27
C ALA A 235 -19.88 9.79 27.80
N ALA A 236 -20.34 11.01 27.54
CA ALA A 236 -20.53 11.53 26.19
C ALA A 236 -19.21 11.59 25.39
N ILE A 237 -18.11 12.07 26.00
CA ILE A 237 -16.79 12.08 25.37
C ILE A 237 -16.33 10.65 25.07
N CYS A 238 -16.48 9.71 26.00
CA CYS A 238 -16.14 8.31 25.76
C CYS A 238 -16.95 7.72 24.61
N VAL A 239 -18.26 7.96 24.53
CA VAL A 239 -19.10 7.50 23.41
C VAL A 239 -18.60 8.07 22.08
N LEU A 240 -18.31 9.38 22.02
CA LEU A 240 -17.78 10.01 20.82
C LEU A 240 -16.44 9.39 20.39
N LEU A 241 -15.53 9.17 21.34
CA LEU A 241 -14.23 8.53 21.08
C LEU A 241 -14.41 7.08 20.61
N VAL A 242 -15.35 6.33 21.17
CA VAL A 242 -15.68 4.97 20.73
C VAL A 242 -16.21 4.98 19.30
N LEU A 243 -17.13 5.88 18.95
CA LEU A 243 -17.65 5.99 17.59
C LEU A 243 -16.56 6.36 16.58
N LEU A 244 -15.70 7.32 16.93
CA LEU A 244 -14.59 7.74 16.07
C LEU A 244 -13.55 6.63 15.87
N THR A 245 -13.16 5.95 16.95
CA THR A 245 -12.20 4.83 16.88
C THR A 245 -12.80 3.62 16.19
N ALA A 246 -14.10 3.35 16.35
CA ALA A 246 -14.80 2.30 15.61
C ALA A 246 -14.86 2.59 14.11
N TYR A 247 -15.23 3.82 13.72
CA TYR A 247 -15.22 4.26 12.32
C TYR A 247 -13.82 4.14 11.70
N GLY A 248 -12.79 4.65 12.40
CA GLY A 248 -11.41 4.54 11.96
C GLY A 248 -10.94 3.10 11.82
N SER A 249 -11.29 2.25 12.78
CA SER A 249 -10.96 0.81 12.76
C SER A 249 -11.68 0.08 11.64
N ALA A 250 -12.94 0.43 11.34
CA ALA A 250 -13.69 -0.15 10.24
C ALA A 250 -13.09 0.24 8.88
N ALA A 251 -12.78 1.52 8.67
CA ALA A 251 -12.18 2.01 7.44
C ALA A 251 -10.80 1.41 7.18
N LEU A 252 -9.93 1.39 8.19
CA LEU A 252 -8.61 0.75 8.08
C LEU A 252 -8.71 -0.78 8.01
N GLY A 253 -9.71 -1.37 8.67
CA GLY A 253 -10.00 -2.80 8.63
C GLY A 253 -10.36 -3.22 7.21
N GLN A 254 -11.26 -2.51 6.56
CA GLN A 254 -11.63 -2.73 5.16
C GLN A 254 -10.39 -2.67 4.24
N LEU A 255 -9.56 -1.64 4.39
CA LEU A 255 -8.32 -1.52 3.62
C LEU A 255 -7.37 -2.70 3.87
N PHE A 256 -7.22 -3.11 5.12
CA PHE A 256 -6.38 -4.25 5.49
C PHE A 256 -6.93 -5.55 4.89
N PHE A 257 -8.22 -5.82 5.02
CA PHE A 257 -8.86 -7.01 4.43
C PHE A 257 -8.73 -7.03 2.92
N PHE A 258 -8.91 -5.90 2.26
CA PHE A 258 -8.69 -5.77 0.82
C PHE A 258 -7.27 -6.19 0.43
N HIS A 259 -6.24 -5.68 1.10
CA HIS A 259 -4.87 -6.12 0.85
C HIS A 259 -4.63 -7.60 1.20
N VAL A 260 -5.28 -8.14 2.23
CA VAL A 260 -5.21 -9.58 2.55
C VAL A 260 -5.76 -10.42 1.39
N VAL A 261 -6.89 -10.00 0.78
CA VAL A 261 -7.48 -10.67 -0.39
C VAL A 261 -6.55 -10.58 -1.60
N LEU A 262 -5.97 -9.41 -1.88
CA LEU A 262 -5.01 -9.23 -2.97
C LEU A 262 -3.80 -10.15 -2.81
N ILE A 263 -3.24 -10.23 -1.60
CA ILE A 263 -2.11 -11.11 -1.31
C ILE A 263 -2.49 -12.58 -1.52
N ARG A 264 -3.71 -12.99 -1.14
CA ARG A 264 -4.21 -14.36 -1.38
C ARG A 264 -4.35 -14.69 -2.86
N LYS A 265 -4.77 -13.72 -3.68
CA LYS A 265 -4.89 -13.88 -5.14
C LYS A 265 -3.54 -13.71 -5.87
N GLY A 266 -2.46 -13.37 -5.17
CA GLY A 266 -1.17 -13.10 -5.79
C GLY A 266 -1.12 -11.84 -6.66
N MET A 267 -2.13 -10.96 -6.55
CA MET A 267 -2.27 -9.75 -7.36
C MET A 267 -1.88 -8.50 -6.57
N ARG A 268 -1.54 -7.42 -7.26
CA ARG A 268 -1.33 -6.10 -6.64
C ARG A 268 -2.56 -5.24 -6.81
N THR A 269 -2.66 -4.20 -5.99
CA THR A 269 -3.78 -3.25 -6.03
C THR A 269 -3.89 -2.59 -7.39
N TYR A 270 -2.75 -2.21 -7.97
CA TYR A 270 -2.70 -1.65 -9.31
C TYR A 270 -3.29 -2.62 -10.35
N ASP A 271 -2.83 -3.88 -10.34
CA ASP A 271 -3.26 -4.88 -11.32
C ASP A 271 -4.77 -5.16 -11.19
N TYR A 272 -5.28 -5.23 -9.96
CA TYR A 272 -6.72 -5.38 -9.68
C TYR A 272 -7.55 -4.21 -10.21
N ILE A 273 -7.14 -2.97 -9.93
CA ILE A 273 -7.90 -1.78 -10.38
C ILE A 273 -7.88 -1.67 -11.90
N MET A 274 -6.77 -2.03 -12.55
CA MET A 274 -6.72 -2.01 -14.02
C MET A 274 -7.63 -3.07 -14.62
N ALA A 275 -7.65 -4.30 -14.09
CA ALA A 275 -8.56 -5.36 -14.54
C ALA A 275 -10.03 -4.96 -14.38
N MET A 276 -10.39 -4.37 -13.23
CA MET A 276 -11.76 -3.91 -12.97
C MET A 276 -12.19 -2.77 -13.92
N LYS A 277 -11.24 -1.91 -14.33
CA LYS A 277 -11.51 -0.85 -15.31
C LYS A 277 -11.68 -1.38 -16.73
N GLU A 278 -10.91 -2.41 -17.08
CA GLU A 278 -11.03 -3.09 -18.36
C GLU A 278 -12.37 -3.80 -18.48
N GLU A 279 -12.79 -4.53 -17.44
CA GLU A 279 -14.10 -5.17 -17.35
C GLU A 279 -15.25 -4.15 -17.44
N ASN A 280 -15.17 -3.05 -16.69
CA ASN A 280 -16.18 -2.00 -16.77
C ASN A 280 -16.25 -1.35 -18.15
N ALA A 281 -15.12 -1.16 -18.83
CA ALA A 281 -15.10 -0.60 -20.18
C ALA A 281 -15.73 -1.57 -21.20
N LEU A 282 -15.51 -2.88 -21.04
CA LEU A 282 -16.15 -3.89 -21.89
C LEU A 282 -17.67 -3.94 -21.67
N MET A 283 -18.15 -3.80 -20.43
CA MET A 283 -19.58 -3.72 -20.13
C MET A 283 -20.23 -2.43 -20.68
N GLU A 284 -19.51 -1.31 -20.68
CA GLU A 284 -19.99 -0.06 -21.28
C GLU A 284 -20.08 -0.15 -22.82
N ASP A 285 -19.17 -0.88 -23.47
CA ASP A 285 -19.17 -1.12 -24.92
C ASP A 285 -20.37 -2.01 -25.32
N ASP A 286 -20.57 -3.14 -24.62
CA ASP A 286 -21.64 -4.12 -24.86
C ASP A 286 -23.05 -3.50 -24.66
N MET A 287 -23.22 -2.65 -23.63
CA MET A 287 -24.47 -1.90 -23.43
C MET A 287 -24.72 -0.83 -24.50
N SER A 288 -23.68 -0.31 -25.13
CA SER A 288 -23.82 0.72 -26.18
C SER A 288 -24.11 0.13 -27.56
N GLU A 289 -23.76 -1.14 -27.80
CA GLU A 289 -24.10 -1.85 -29.03
C GLU A 289 -25.58 -2.30 -29.03
N ASP A 290 -26.12 -2.73 -27.89
CA ASP A 290 -27.51 -3.24 -27.77
C ASP A 290 -28.60 -2.14 -27.94
N ASP A 291 -28.28 -0.88 -27.63
CA ASP A 291 -29.16 0.28 -27.89
C ASP A 291 -29.19 0.70 -29.38
N SER A 292 -28.28 0.17 -30.22
CA SER A 292 -28.19 0.52 -31.65
C SER A 292 -28.93 -0.43 -32.59
N ASP A 293 -29.45 -1.57 -32.08
CA ASP A 293 -30.15 -2.59 -32.89
C ASP A 293 -31.68 -2.46 -32.90
N PHE A 294 -32.26 -1.39 -32.33
CA PHE A 294 -33.70 -1.09 -32.44
C PHE A 294 -34.01 0.14 -33.32
N SER A 295 -33.56 0.12 -34.56
CA SER A 295 -34.09 0.99 -35.62
C SER A 295 -33.76 0.44 -37.00
N SER A 296 -34.46 -0.62 -37.42
CA SER A 296 -34.56 -0.98 -38.84
C SER A 296 -35.79 -0.34 -39.47
N ASP A 297 -35.54 0.22 -40.67
CA ASP A 297 -36.45 0.48 -41.78
C ASP A 297 -37.32 1.75 -41.77
N GLU A 298 -36.78 2.83 -42.37
CA GLU A 298 -37.40 3.35 -43.60
C GLU A 298 -36.38 3.98 -44.55
N SER A 299 -36.55 3.63 -45.83
CA SER A 299 -35.78 4.01 -47.02
C SER A 299 -35.85 5.50 -47.38
N LEU A 300 -34.79 6.04 -48.00
CA LEU A 300 -34.78 6.65 -49.35
C LEU A 300 -33.49 7.46 -49.61
N ASP A 301 -32.92 7.25 -50.80
CA ASP A 301 -31.73 7.90 -51.35
C ASP A 301 -31.84 9.43 -51.49
N LEU A 302 -30.76 10.18 -51.23
CA LEU A 302 -30.25 11.28 -52.08
C LEU A 302 -28.97 11.96 -51.54
N ASP A 303 -27.96 11.95 -52.41
CA ASP A 303 -26.73 12.75 -52.59
C ASP A 303 -26.26 13.84 -51.58
N SER A 304 -24.92 13.84 -51.44
CA SER A 304 -23.99 14.99 -51.31
C SER A 304 -23.31 15.25 -49.93
N PRO A 305 -22.02 15.68 -49.91
CA PRO A 305 -21.10 15.44 -48.80
C PRO A 305 -20.74 16.70 -48.00
N GLU A 306 -20.61 16.55 -46.67
CA GLU A 306 -19.57 17.15 -45.81
C GLU A 306 -19.97 16.92 -44.34
N LYS A 307 -19.04 16.39 -43.52
CA LYS A 307 -18.42 17.10 -42.37
C LYS A 307 -17.78 16.11 -41.38
N THR A 308 -16.51 15.86 -41.62
CA THR A 308 -15.40 15.74 -40.67
C THR A 308 -15.75 15.63 -39.17
N ARG A 309 -15.57 14.43 -38.59
CA ARG A 309 -15.20 14.27 -37.16
C ARG A 309 -14.14 13.18 -36.98
N PHE A 310 -12.90 13.66 -36.91
CA PHE A 310 -11.77 13.17 -36.13
C PHE A 310 -11.79 11.70 -35.67
N ALA A 311 -11.15 10.84 -36.45
CA ALA A 311 -10.58 9.59 -35.96
C ALA A 311 -9.35 9.91 -35.08
N ILE A 312 -9.40 9.57 -33.79
CA ILE A 312 -8.19 9.49 -32.96
C ILE A 312 -7.53 8.14 -33.22
N CYS A 313 -6.36 8.23 -33.82
CA CYS A 313 -5.52 7.15 -34.32
C CYS A 313 -5.13 6.17 -33.19
N ARG A 314 -5.53 4.89 -33.33
CA ARG A 314 -5.00 3.75 -32.57
C ARG A 314 -3.80 3.22 -33.34
N GLU A 315 -2.57 3.60 -32.93
CA GLU A 315 -1.34 3.09 -33.56
C GLU A 315 -1.29 1.56 -33.42
N ARG A 316 -1.36 0.90 -34.58
CA ARG A 316 -1.24 -0.54 -34.78
C ARG A 316 0.20 -0.82 -35.24
N ILE A 317 0.90 -1.63 -34.46
CA ILE A 317 2.21 -2.22 -34.81
C ILE A 317 2.01 -3.20 -35.99
N PRO A 318 2.90 -3.25 -37.00
CA PRO A 318 3.01 -4.42 -37.86
C PRO A 318 4.34 -5.16 -37.63
N GLU A 319 4.25 -6.47 -37.41
CA GLU A 319 5.36 -7.42 -37.51
C GLU A 319 5.51 -7.95 -38.95
N LYS A 320 6.76 -7.92 -39.43
CA LYS A 320 7.49 -8.92 -40.24
C LYS A 320 7.06 -9.28 -41.67
N VAL A 321 8.00 -9.09 -42.60
CA VAL A 321 8.30 -10.02 -43.71
C VAL A 321 9.83 -10.14 -43.87
N PHE A 322 10.31 -11.37 -44.09
CA PHE A 322 11.70 -11.82 -44.25
C PHE A 322 12.33 -11.45 -45.64
N ALA A 323 13.63 -11.08 -45.63
CA ALA A 323 14.79 -11.37 -46.53
C ALA A 323 14.62 -11.57 -48.07
N PRO A 324 15.65 -11.32 -48.95
CA PRO A 324 17.09 -11.53 -48.71
C PRO A 324 18.11 -10.53 -49.32
N GLN A 325 19.39 -10.80 -48.97
CA GLN A 325 20.71 -10.26 -49.34
C GLN A 325 20.92 -9.68 -50.75
N SER A 326 21.76 -8.61 -50.89
CA SER A 326 23.15 -8.67 -51.42
C SER A 326 23.73 -7.29 -51.84
N GLU A 327 25.07 -7.15 -51.69
CA GLU A 327 26.02 -6.20 -52.34
C GLU A 327 26.08 -4.73 -51.85
N MET A 328 27.17 -4.29 -51.18
CA MET A 328 28.52 -3.94 -51.67
C MET A 328 28.58 -2.64 -52.50
N ASN A 329 28.92 -1.50 -51.89
CA ASN A 329 30.12 -0.74 -52.29
C ASN A 329 30.50 0.45 -51.39
N GLN A 330 31.81 0.68 -51.44
CA GLN A 330 32.67 1.71 -50.86
C GLN A 330 32.50 3.10 -51.52
N LYS A 331 33.08 4.13 -50.87
CA LYS A 331 33.39 5.53 -51.31
C LYS A 331 32.23 6.52 -51.12
N ASN A 332 32.40 7.73 -50.57
CA ASN A 332 33.57 8.57 -50.28
C ASN A 332 33.32 9.37 -48.99
#